data_AF-A0A2U2ACP0-F1
#
_entry.id   AF-A0A2U2ACP0-F1
#
_cell.length_a   1.000
_cell.length_b   1.000
_cell.length_c   1.000
_cell.angle_alpha   90.00
_cell.angle_beta   90.00
_cell.angle_gamma   90.00
#
_symmetry.space_group_name_H-M   'P 1'
#
loop_
_entity.id
_entity.type
_entity.pdbx_description
1 polymer ?
#
loop_
_entity_poly.entity_id
_entity_poly.type
_entity_poly.pdbx_seq_one_letter_code
_entity_poly.pdbx_strand_id
1 'polypeptide(L)'
;MVPLLLVGAAAFAAGVFISKFWKQIVKFFQTIYQKLPASVRNKIERYFILIQKIGNGLYKQVVKLYEPLYDTSIGKFFRGLFGRPQYRETVSERIIDDPSEIPAHIRQRVDDYYMADITDEVEEKLELKH
;
A
#
# COMPACT_ATOMS: atom_id res chain seq x y z
N MET A 1 -1.72 1.48 14.99
CA MET A 1 -0.27 1.70 15.10
C MET A 1 0.28 2.07 13.72
N VAL A 2 0.08 3.31 13.30
CA VAL A 2 0.58 3.90 12.03
C VAL A 2 1.89 4.74 12.17
N PRO A 3 2.52 4.96 13.34
CA PRO A 3 3.80 5.71 13.41
C PRO A 3 4.98 5.06 12.68
N LEU A 4 4.99 3.73 12.56
CA LEU A 4 6.16 2.98 12.06
C LEU A 4 6.41 3.19 10.56
N LEU A 5 5.35 3.30 9.75
CA LEU A 5 5.40 3.51 8.28
C LEU A 5 6.29 4.69 7.86
N LEU A 6 6.41 5.72 8.70
CA LEU A 6 7.17 6.94 8.40
C LEU A 6 8.57 6.97 9.00
N VAL A 7 8.76 6.32 10.14
CA VAL A 7 10.09 6.21 10.77
C VAL A 7 10.98 5.34 9.88
N GLY A 8 10.42 4.25 9.36
CA GLY A 8 11.09 3.39 8.37
C GLY A 8 11.36 4.10 7.06
N ALA A 9 10.39 4.81 6.49
CA ALA A 9 10.56 5.57 5.24
C ALA A 9 11.66 6.66 5.29
N ALA A 10 12.06 7.14 6.47
CA ALA A 10 13.15 8.09 6.64
C ALA A 10 14.53 7.41 6.68
N ALA A 11 14.63 6.21 7.26
CA ALA A 11 15.85 5.39 7.27
C ALA A 11 16.31 4.98 5.86
N PHE A 12 15.36 4.88 4.93
CA PHE A 12 15.57 4.55 3.51
C PHE A 12 16.43 5.51 2.73
N ALA A 13 16.35 6.79 3.07
CA ALA A 13 17.07 7.82 2.36
C ALA A 13 18.58 7.76 2.65
N ALA A 14 19.01 7.01 3.67
CA ALA A 14 20.32 7.15 4.28
C ALA A 14 21.39 6.09 3.91
N GLY A 15 21.12 5.00 3.16
CA GLY A 15 22.24 4.08 2.89
C GLY A 15 22.10 2.83 2.02
N VAL A 16 20.93 2.46 1.50
CA VAL A 16 20.81 1.25 0.66
C VAL A 16 20.58 1.65 -0.79
N PHE A 17 21.22 0.96 -1.75
CA PHE A 17 20.93 1.07 -3.19
C PHE A 17 19.51 0.60 -3.48
N ILE A 18 18.54 1.44 -3.14
CA ILE A 18 17.12 1.19 -3.32
C ILE A 18 16.77 1.62 -4.74
N SER A 19 16.29 0.68 -5.55
CA SER A 19 15.91 0.94 -6.94
C SER A 19 14.85 2.06 -7.02
N LYS A 20 14.80 2.73 -8.18
CA LYS A 20 13.87 3.84 -8.45
C LYS A 20 12.41 3.49 -8.08
N PHE A 21 12.01 2.24 -8.31
CA PHE A 21 10.70 1.70 -7.98
C PHE A 21 10.35 1.78 -6.50
N TRP A 22 11.23 1.28 -5.63
CA TRP A 22 11.00 1.32 -4.18
C TRP A 22 10.93 2.76 -3.66
N LYS A 23 11.82 3.65 -4.14
CA LYS A 23 11.77 5.09 -3.78
C LYS A 23 10.42 5.72 -4.13
N GLN A 24 9.83 5.33 -5.27
CA GLN A 24 8.52 5.82 -5.67
C GLN A 24 7.41 5.30 -4.76
N ILE A 25 7.43 4.02 -4.36
CA ILE A 25 6.46 3.47 -3.40
C ILE A 25 6.55 4.23 -2.08
N VAL A 26 7.76 4.44 -1.54
CA VAL A 26 7.96 5.20 -0.29
C VAL A 26 7.42 6.62 -0.42
N LYS A 27 7.77 7.33 -1.50
CA LYS A 27 7.29 8.70 -1.75
C LYS A 27 5.77 8.77 -1.86
N PHE A 28 5.16 7.75 -2.46
CA PHE A 28 3.71 7.65 -2.55
C PHE A 28 3.07 7.51 -1.15
N PHE A 29 3.58 6.63 -0.29
CA PHE A 29 3.10 6.50 1.09
C PHE A 29 3.28 7.80 1.89
N GLN A 30 4.42 8.47 1.75
CA GLN A 30 4.65 9.77 2.37
C GLN A 30 3.63 10.81 1.89
N THR A 31 3.34 10.85 0.60
CA THR A 31 2.39 11.80 -0.01
C THR A 31 0.97 11.51 0.45
N ILE A 32 0.53 10.25 0.44
CA ILE A 32 -0.79 9.85 0.94
C ILE A 32 -0.89 10.20 2.41
N TYR A 33 0.08 9.81 3.23
CA TYR A 33 0.05 10.08 4.65
C TYR A 33 -0.06 11.59 4.92
N GLN A 34 0.74 12.42 4.25
CA GLN A 34 0.68 13.87 4.40
C GLN A 34 -0.67 14.48 3.96
N LYS A 35 -1.36 13.86 3.00
CA LYS A 35 -2.68 14.33 2.53
C LYS A 35 -3.85 13.81 3.35
N LEU A 36 -3.68 12.73 4.11
CA LEU A 36 -4.72 12.20 4.96
C LEU A 36 -4.96 13.11 6.18
N PRO A 37 -6.22 13.35 6.59
CA PRO A 37 -6.52 14.02 7.85
C PRO A 37 -5.95 13.24 9.04
N ALA A 38 -5.52 13.93 10.08
CA ALA A 38 -4.95 13.28 11.28
C ALA A 38 -5.89 12.23 11.90
N SER A 39 -7.20 12.45 11.82
CA SER A 39 -8.24 11.51 12.25
C SER A 39 -8.26 10.20 11.46
N VAL A 40 -7.80 10.22 10.22
CA VAL A 40 -7.75 9.06 9.31
C VAL A 40 -6.41 8.34 9.43
N ARG A 41 -5.30 9.09 9.54
CA ARG A 41 -3.95 8.55 9.71
C ARG A 41 -3.86 7.54 10.85
N ASN A 42 -4.56 7.78 11.95
CA ASN A 42 -4.54 6.92 13.13
C ASN A 42 -5.51 5.72 13.05
N LYS A 43 -6.35 5.67 12.03
CA LYS A 43 -7.45 4.68 11.89
C LYS A 43 -7.22 3.66 10.77
N ILE A 44 -6.17 3.78 9.95
CA ILE A 44 -5.84 2.73 8.97
C ILE A 44 -5.51 1.44 9.72
N GLU A 45 -6.29 0.39 9.47
CA GLU A 45 -6.08 -0.92 10.08
C GLU A 45 -5.35 -1.88 9.14
N ARG A 46 -5.58 -1.77 7.82
CA ARG A 46 -4.97 -2.65 6.82
C ARG A 46 -4.64 -1.89 5.55
N TYR A 47 -3.61 -2.33 4.85
CA TYR A 47 -3.30 -1.88 3.51
C TYR A 47 -2.74 -3.04 2.67
N PHE A 48 -2.85 -2.91 1.34
CA PHE A 48 -2.29 -3.85 0.39
C PHE A 48 -1.62 -3.09 -0.76
N ILE A 49 -0.52 -3.63 -1.25
CA ILE A 49 0.20 -3.10 -2.40
C ILE A 49 0.34 -4.20 -3.43
N LEU A 50 -0.32 -4.01 -4.55
CA LEU A 50 -0.42 -4.99 -5.61
C LEU A 50 0.27 -4.45 -6.86
N ILE A 51 1.00 -5.31 -7.55
CA ILE A 51 1.45 -5.06 -8.92
C ILE A 51 0.62 -5.96 -9.83
N GLN A 52 0.00 -5.38 -10.85
CA GLN A 52 -0.86 -6.08 -11.78
C GLN A 52 -0.38 -5.88 -13.21
N LYS A 53 -0.46 -6.91 -14.05
CA LYS A 53 -0.25 -6.78 -15.49
C LYS A 53 -1.53 -6.26 -16.14
N ILE A 54 -1.44 -5.24 -16.98
CA ILE A 54 -2.61 -4.64 -17.65
C ILE A 54 -2.61 -4.82 -19.17
N GLY A 55 -1.58 -5.48 -19.72
CA GLY A 55 -1.44 -5.79 -21.16
C GLY A 55 -0.29 -5.04 -21.83
N ASN A 56 0.17 -5.51 -23.00
CA ASN A 56 1.25 -4.89 -23.80
C ASN A 56 2.54 -4.58 -23.03
N GLY A 57 2.90 -5.41 -22.05
CA GLY A 57 4.08 -5.20 -21.21
C GLY A 57 3.94 -4.06 -20.19
N LEU A 58 2.74 -3.50 -20.02
CA LEU A 58 2.46 -2.49 -19.01
C LEU A 58 2.05 -3.13 -17.69
N TYR A 59 2.45 -2.45 -16.62
CA TYR A 59 2.17 -2.85 -15.25
C TYR A 59 1.41 -1.73 -14.55
N LYS A 60 0.64 -2.09 -13.54
CA LYS A 60 -0.14 -1.18 -12.71
C LYS A 60 0.15 -1.46 -11.25
N GLN A 61 0.57 -0.45 -10.51
CA GLN A 61 0.60 -0.50 -9.06
C GLN A 61 -0.79 -0.12 -8.54
N VAL A 62 -1.35 -0.94 -7.67
CA VAL A 62 -2.62 -0.71 -6.98
C VAL A 62 -2.35 -0.71 -5.49
N VAL A 63 -2.65 0.39 -4.81
CA VAL A 63 -2.59 0.48 -3.35
C VAL A 63 -4.00 0.59 -2.80
N LYS A 64 -4.31 -0.28 -1.85
CA LYS A 64 -5.61 -0.32 -1.17
C LYS A 64 -5.42 -0.03 0.30
N LEU A 65 -6.19 0.90 0.85
CA LEU A 65 -6.21 1.24 2.27
C LEU A 65 -7.59 0.93 2.83
N TYR A 66 -7.63 0.25 3.98
CA TYR A 66 -8.86 -0.11 4.66
C TYR A 66 -8.96 0.60 6.00
N GLU A 67 -9.99 1.44 6.12
CA GLU A 67 -10.32 2.20 7.32
C GLU A 67 -11.62 1.66 7.91
N PRO A 68 -11.65 1.25 9.19
CA PRO A 68 -12.86 0.76 9.80
C PRO A 68 -13.83 1.92 10.09
N LEU A 69 -15.10 1.69 9.79
CA LEU A 69 -16.17 2.69 9.93
C LEU A 69 -16.76 2.76 11.34
N TYR A 70 -16.02 2.37 12.39
CA TYR A 70 -16.52 2.12 13.75
C TYR A 70 -17.40 3.23 14.36
N ASP A 71 -17.07 4.50 14.09
CA ASP A 71 -17.78 5.65 14.68
C ASP A 71 -18.88 6.25 13.80
N THR A 72 -19.03 5.76 12.57
CA THR A 72 -20.06 6.28 11.67
C THR A 72 -21.41 5.64 11.98
N SER A 73 -22.50 6.39 11.78
CA SER A 73 -23.87 5.87 11.94
C SER A 73 -24.08 4.58 11.11
N ILE A 74 -23.45 4.53 9.93
CA ILE A 74 -23.41 3.38 9.04
C ILE A 74 -22.65 2.21 9.68
N GLY A 75 -21.43 2.43 10.17
CA GLY A 75 -20.65 1.36 10.79
C GLY A 75 -21.27 0.80 12.07
N LYS A 76 -21.91 1.64 12.89
CA LYS A 76 -22.69 1.19 14.06
C LYS A 76 -23.88 0.33 13.66
N PHE A 77 -24.62 0.75 12.63
CA PHE A 77 -25.77 0.01 12.08
C PHE A 77 -25.35 -1.39 11.57
N PHE A 78 -24.35 -1.46 10.70
CA PHE A 78 -23.89 -2.74 10.13
C PHE A 78 -23.22 -3.65 11.17
N ARG A 79 -22.51 -3.09 12.17
CA ARG A 79 -21.97 -3.88 13.28
C ARG A 79 -23.09 -4.50 14.11
N GLY A 80 -24.16 -3.76 14.37
CA GLY A 80 -25.34 -4.27 15.08
C GLY A 80 -26.06 -5.39 14.33
N LEU A 81 -26.10 -5.34 13.00
CA LEU A 81 -26.75 -6.37 12.17
C LEU A 81 -25.88 -7.62 11.92
N PHE A 82 -24.59 -7.44 11.63
CA PHE A 82 -23.75 -8.51 11.10
C PHE A 82 -22.58 -8.89 12.00
N GLY A 83 -22.40 -8.22 13.14
CA GLY A 83 -21.30 -8.47 14.07
C GLY A 83 -19.90 -8.18 13.49
N ARG A 84 -19.82 -7.53 12.33
CA ARG A 84 -18.55 -7.27 11.62
C ARG A 84 -18.30 -5.78 11.39
N PRO A 85 -17.05 -5.30 11.54
CA PRO A 85 -16.66 -3.98 11.08
C PRO A 85 -16.92 -3.83 9.59
N GLN A 86 -17.45 -2.69 9.17
CA GLN A 86 -17.40 -2.27 7.77
C GLN A 86 -16.16 -1.41 7.54
N TYR A 87 -15.58 -1.51 6.35
CA TYR A 87 -14.38 -0.76 5.99
C TYR A 87 -14.69 0.19 4.84
N ARG A 88 -14.10 1.39 4.91
CA ARG A 88 -13.93 2.26 3.77
C ARG A 88 -12.65 1.83 3.05
N GLU A 89 -12.79 1.35 1.82
CA GLU A 89 -11.68 1.05 0.93
C GLU A 89 -11.31 2.31 0.14
N THR A 90 -10.07 2.76 0.26
CA THR A 90 -9.48 3.78 -0.61
C THR A 90 -8.53 3.09 -1.56
N VAL A 91 -8.83 3.14 -2.87
CA VAL A 91 -7.99 2.56 -3.92
C VAL A 91 -7.26 3.68 -4.66
N SER A 92 -5.96 3.50 -4.85
CA SER A 92 -5.14 4.36 -5.69
C SER A 92 -4.36 3.50 -6.66
N GLU A 93 -4.40 3.90 -7.92
CA GLU A 93 -3.77 3.16 -9.01
C GLU A 93 -2.76 4.03 -9.74
N ARG A 94 -1.69 3.42 -10.22
CA ARG A 94 -0.67 4.07 -11.03
C ARG A 94 -0.17 3.12 -12.10
N ILE A 95 -0.07 3.62 -13.33
CA ILE A 95 0.56 2.92 -14.44
C ILE A 95 2.10 3.03 -14.33
N ILE A 96 2.78 1.93 -14.61
CA ILE A 96 4.23 1.82 -14.70
C ILE A 96 4.56 1.57 -16.17
N ASP A 97 5.10 2.60 -16.81
CA ASP A 97 5.39 2.61 -18.25
C ASP A 97 6.67 1.87 -18.59
N ASP A 98 7.63 1.81 -17.65
CA ASP A 98 8.90 1.11 -17.82
C ASP A 98 8.96 -0.13 -16.90
N PRO A 99 8.84 -1.35 -17.46
CA PRO A 99 8.91 -2.60 -16.70
C PRO A 99 10.26 -2.81 -15.99
N SER A 100 11.34 -2.21 -16.48
CA SER A 100 12.65 -2.36 -15.86
C SER A 100 12.73 -1.74 -14.47
N GLU A 101 11.82 -0.82 -14.15
CA GLU A 101 11.69 -0.27 -12.80
C GLU A 101 11.29 -1.37 -11.81
N ILE A 102 10.47 -2.34 -12.24
CA ILE A 102 9.95 -3.39 -11.38
C ILE A 102 11.01 -4.49 -11.19
N PRO A 103 11.36 -4.84 -9.94
CA PRO A 103 12.26 -5.95 -9.64
C PRO A 103 11.87 -7.24 -10.37
N ALA A 104 12.86 -7.95 -10.90
CA ALA A 104 12.64 -9.13 -11.75
C ALA A 104 11.78 -10.21 -11.08
N HIS A 105 11.99 -10.47 -9.78
CA HIS A 105 11.20 -11.44 -9.01
C HIS A 105 9.73 -11.03 -8.84
N ILE A 106 9.42 -9.72 -8.79
CA ILE A 106 8.04 -9.23 -8.77
C ILE A 106 7.43 -9.40 -10.17
N ARG A 107 8.16 -9.03 -11.23
CA ARG A 107 7.69 -9.23 -12.61
C ARG A 107 7.37 -10.68 -12.91
N GLN A 108 8.23 -11.61 -12.50
CA GLN A 108 7.99 -13.05 -12.65
C GLN A 108 6.69 -13.49 -11.97
N ARG A 109 6.47 -13.12 -10.69
CA ARG A 109 5.21 -13.45 -10.01
C ARG A 109 3.97 -12.86 -10.69
N VAL A 110 4.08 -11.64 -11.21
CA VAL A 110 3.00 -10.98 -11.94
C VAL A 110 2.74 -11.69 -13.28
N ASP A 111 3.79 -12.17 -13.94
CA ASP A 111 3.65 -12.95 -15.18
C ASP A 111 3.01 -14.31 -14.93
N ASP A 112 3.26 -14.94 -13.77
CA ASP A 112 2.68 -16.23 -13.38
C ASP A 112 1.21 -16.13 -12.95
N TYR A 113 0.83 -15.06 -12.24
CA TYR A 113 -0.48 -14.95 -11.57
C TYR A 113 -1.31 -13.74 -11.97
N TYR A 114 -0.91 -12.98 -13.00
CA TYR A 114 -1.51 -11.70 -13.44
C TYR A 114 -1.40 -10.55 -12.42
N MET A 115 -1.19 -10.87 -11.14
CA MET A 115 -1.04 -9.96 -10.02
C MET A 115 -0.08 -10.54 -8.99
N ALA A 116 0.75 -9.69 -8.38
CA ALA A 116 1.56 -10.02 -7.23
C ALA A 116 1.22 -9.07 -6.08
N ASP A 117 0.92 -9.63 -4.91
CA ASP A 117 0.94 -8.89 -3.66
C ASP A 117 2.40 -8.70 -3.23
N ILE A 118 2.78 -7.44 -2.99
CA ILE A 118 4.13 -7.07 -2.57
C ILE A 118 4.14 -6.37 -1.21
N THR A 119 3.06 -6.50 -0.44
CA THR A 119 2.88 -5.81 0.84
C THR A 119 3.99 -6.17 1.82
N ASP A 120 4.30 -7.46 1.96
CA ASP A 120 5.34 -7.94 2.89
C ASP A 120 6.74 -7.44 2.51
N GLU A 121 7.06 -7.38 1.22
CA GLU A 121 8.34 -6.89 0.73
C GLU A 121 8.45 -5.38 0.89
N VAL A 122 7.34 -4.66 0.71
CA VAL A 122 7.30 -3.24 1.02
C VAL A 122 7.49 -3.01 2.51
N GLU A 123 6.88 -3.82 3.38
CA GLU A 123 7.05 -3.76 4.84
C GLU A 123 8.47 -4.08 5.30
N GLU A 124 9.03 -5.17 4.77
CA GLU A 124 10.40 -5.61 5.07
C GLU A 124 11.38 -4.54 4.62
N LYS A 125 11.24 -4.05 3.38
CA LYS A 125 12.05 -2.93 2.93
C LYS A 125 11.84 -1.79 3.90
N LEU A 126 10.58 -1.44 4.22
CA LEU A 126 10.17 -0.29 5.02
C LEU A 126 10.64 -0.36 6.47
N GLU A 127 11.36 -1.41 6.89
CA GLU A 127 11.73 -1.65 8.29
C GLU A 127 10.50 -1.59 9.21
N LEU A 128 9.33 -2.02 8.71
CA LEU A 128 8.05 -1.96 9.43
C LEU A 128 7.73 -3.22 10.19
N LYS A 129 8.49 -4.28 9.96
CA LYS A 129 8.41 -5.50 10.74
C LYS A 129 9.07 -5.29 12.11
N HIS A 130 8.23 -5.17 13.14
CA HIS A 130 8.58 -5.38 14.54
C HIS A 130 7.56 -6.29 15.21
#